data_AF-A0A3D4NQ44-F1
#
_entry.id   AF-A0A3D4NQ44-F1
#
_cell.length_a   1.000
_cell.length_b   1.000
_cell.length_c   1.000
_cell.angle_alpha   90.00
_cell.angle_beta   90.00
_cell.angle_gamma   90.00
#
_symmetry.space_group_name_H-M   'P 1'
#
loop_
_entity.id
_entity.type
_entity.pdbx_description
1 polymer ?
#
loop_
_entity_poly.entity_id
_entity_poly.type
_entity_poly.pdbx_seq_one_letter_code
_entity_poly.pdbx_strand_id
1 'polypeptide(L)'
;FGVIMLALVPDSHTTQLVPKIMPLKEVLQHYIEHRHQVVVRRTQFELDKALEREHILEGLKIAVDNIDAVIKLIRAAEDTPTASAQLQKRFKLSERQAEAILNMRLAKLTGLEIEKLEAELKEVLAFIKEMKDILASKPRRLKIIRDELQQVAARYGDERRSEITSDEGEFTIEDLIAEEDMVIAITRSGYIKRLPVTAYREQRRGGIGVMGMDLKDEDYIEHLFVASTHAYIMIFTDRGRAYWLKVHEIPDVGPDGRGKAIANLEVESLRHLKPTFHGDTIYAETKVLEKRESQSKPDRGIVTVETDMTDIGTGSYTIIGQTAAEMMGVSLDKVVVRLGDSSFPVSAGSGGQFGANCSTAGVYAACVKLREAVAHRLGVSAKDAVFADGEVRSAGKSIPLRNAAHAGEIVAEDSIEFAKLSKQFQQSTFGAHFVEVAVDSATGETRVRRMLAVCAAGRILNPTSARSQVIGAMTMGVGAALMEELAVDKRRGFFVNHDLAGYEVPVHADIPHQEVIFLDETDAVSSPMKAKGVGELGLCGVSAAIANAVYNATGIRVREYPITLDKMLDKLPPMI
;
A
#
# COMPACT_ATOMS: atom_id res chain seq x y z
N PHE A 1 -3.44 -7.12 6.61
CA PHE A 1 -4.26 -6.58 5.50
C PHE A 1 -3.55 -5.37 4.91
N GLY A 2 -3.18 -5.39 3.62
CA GLY A 2 -2.64 -4.22 2.91
C GLY A 2 -3.77 -3.30 2.44
N VAL A 3 -4.32 -2.49 3.34
CA VAL A 3 -5.47 -1.62 3.02
C VAL A 3 -5.00 -0.37 2.29
N ILE A 4 -5.47 -0.18 1.05
CA ILE A 4 -5.25 1.04 0.27
C ILE A 4 -6.58 1.63 -0.21
N MET A 5 -6.78 2.93 0.00
CA MET A 5 -7.93 3.68 -0.49
C MET A 5 -7.57 4.38 -1.82
N LEU A 6 -7.56 3.61 -2.92
CA LEU A 6 -7.27 4.08 -4.28
C LEU A 6 -8.55 4.08 -5.13
N ALA A 7 -8.85 5.20 -5.78
CA ALA A 7 -9.98 5.30 -6.70
C ALA A 7 -9.69 6.27 -7.86
N LEU A 8 -10.57 6.27 -8.87
CA LEU A 8 -10.53 7.21 -9.97
C LEU A 8 -11.26 8.51 -9.60
N VAL A 9 -10.61 9.66 -9.76
CA VAL A 9 -11.20 10.99 -9.53
C VAL A 9 -11.02 11.91 -10.73
N PRO A 10 -11.94 12.86 -10.98
CA PRO A 10 -11.77 13.82 -12.06
C PRO A 10 -10.56 14.72 -11.80
N ASP A 11 -9.66 14.79 -12.78
CA ASP A 11 -8.56 15.73 -12.79
C ASP A 11 -9.07 17.18 -12.87
N SER A 12 -8.49 18.07 -12.05
CA SER A 12 -8.95 19.44 -11.89
C SER A 12 -8.75 20.32 -13.12
N HIS A 13 -7.94 19.89 -14.09
CA HIS A 13 -7.62 20.65 -15.31
C HIS A 13 -8.25 20.05 -16.56
N THR A 14 -8.35 18.73 -16.63
CA THR A 14 -8.73 17.99 -17.84
C THR A 14 -10.06 17.28 -17.75
N THR A 15 -10.68 17.22 -16.56
CA THR A 15 -11.92 16.47 -16.25
C THR A 15 -11.85 14.96 -16.53
N GLN A 16 -10.68 14.44 -16.93
CA GLN A 16 -10.43 13.01 -17.11
C GLN A 16 -10.28 12.32 -15.76
N LEU A 17 -10.73 11.07 -15.68
CA LEU A 17 -10.60 10.27 -14.46
C LEU A 17 -9.15 9.78 -14.31
N VAL A 18 -8.52 10.10 -13.18
CA VAL A 18 -7.15 9.70 -12.86
C VAL A 18 -7.11 8.91 -11.54
N PRO A 19 -6.24 7.89 -11.42
CA PRO A 19 -6.08 7.13 -10.19
C PRO A 19 -5.44 8.01 -9.10
N LYS A 20 -6.07 8.08 -7.93
CA LYS A 20 -5.61 8.86 -6.78
C LYS A 20 -5.82 8.10 -5.48
N ILE A 21 -4.76 8.00 -4.68
CA ILE A 21 -4.83 7.52 -3.30
C ILE A 21 -5.41 8.65 -2.46
N MET A 22 -6.44 8.36 -1.67
CA MET A 22 -7.18 9.37 -0.91
C MET A 22 -7.41 8.94 0.53
N PRO A 23 -7.26 9.85 1.51
CA PRO A 23 -7.70 9.59 2.87
C PRO A 23 -9.23 9.57 2.94
N LEU A 24 -9.79 8.93 3.98
CA LEU A 24 -11.24 8.83 4.20
C LEU A 24 -11.97 10.18 4.08
N LYS A 25 -11.37 11.26 4.59
CA LYS A 25 -11.95 12.62 4.50
C LYS A 25 -12.23 13.04 3.05
N GLU A 26 -11.29 12.79 2.14
CA GLU A 26 -11.40 13.20 0.74
C GLU A 26 -12.44 12.34 0.00
N VAL A 27 -12.47 11.03 0.29
CA VAL A 27 -13.51 10.13 -0.22
C VAL A 27 -14.91 10.61 0.18
N LEU A 28 -15.10 10.96 1.47
CA LEU A 28 -16.38 11.47 1.97
C LEU A 28 -16.76 12.81 1.32
N GLN A 29 -15.79 13.70 1.05
CA GLN A 29 -16.04 14.96 0.35
C GLN A 29 -16.56 14.74 -1.07
N HIS A 30 -15.93 13.83 -1.84
CA HIS A 30 -16.40 13.47 -3.18
C HIS A 30 -17.82 12.88 -3.15
N TYR A 31 -18.11 12.01 -2.18
CA TYR A 31 -19.45 11.44 -2.03
C TYR A 31 -20.51 12.51 -1.74
N ILE A 32 -20.22 13.45 -0.83
CA ILE A 32 -21.14 14.54 -0.48
C ILE A 32 -21.39 15.47 -1.68
N GLU A 33 -20.34 15.83 -2.43
CA GLU A 33 -20.50 16.66 -3.63
C GLU A 33 -21.32 15.94 -4.70
N HIS A 34 -21.06 14.66 -4.94
CA HIS A 34 -21.86 13.85 -5.86
C HIS A 34 -23.33 13.80 -5.43
N ARG A 35 -23.63 13.54 -4.14
CA ARG A 35 -25.01 13.57 -3.61
C ARG A 35 -25.66 14.93 -3.77
N HIS A 36 -24.92 16.01 -3.55
CA HIS A 36 -25.43 17.36 -3.77
C HIS A 36 -25.81 17.61 -5.24
N GLN A 37 -24.97 17.18 -6.20
CA GLN A 37 -25.28 17.28 -7.63
C GLN A 37 -26.51 16.44 -8.01
N VAL A 38 -26.64 15.22 -7.46
CA VAL A 38 -27.83 14.36 -7.69
C VAL A 38 -29.10 15.03 -7.19
N VAL A 39 -29.09 15.61 -5.98
CA VAL A 39 -30.25 16.33 -5.42
C VAL A 39 -30.61 17.53 -6.30
N VAL A 40 -29.62 18.32 -6.74
CA VAL A 40 -29.87 19.46 -7.65
C VAL A 40 -30.51 18.99 -8.96
N ARG A 41 -29.96 17.96 -9.61
CA ARG A 41 -30.51 17.45 -10.89
C ARG A 41 -31.91 16.88 -10.73
N ARG A 42 -32.17 16.13 -9.65
CA ARG A 42 -33.50 15.58 -9.35
C ARG A 42 -34.52 16.70 -9.13
N THR A 43 -34.19 17.68 -8.28
CA THR A 43 -35.07 18.81 -7.98
C THR A 43 -35.32 19.67 -9.21
N GLN A 44 -34.31 19.88 -10.07
CA GLN A 44 -34.49 20.61 -11.32
C GLN A 44 -35.43 19.86 -12.27
N PHE A 45 -35.24 18.54 -12.43
CA PHE A 45 -36.11 17.73 -13.28
C PHE A 45 -37.57 17.72 -12.81
N GLU A 46 -37.79 17.63 -11.50
CA GLU A 46 -39.13 17.73 -10.91
C GLU A 46 -39.74 19.12 -11.08
N LEU A 47 -38.93 20.18 -10.95
CA LEU A 47 -39.35 21.55 -11.22
C LEU A 47 -39.75 21.75 -12.68
N ASP A 48 -38.94 21.27 -13.63
CA ASP A 48 -39.22 21.40 -15.06
C ASP A 48 -40.53 20.70 -15.43
N LYS A 49 -40.75 19.48 -14.92
CA LYS A 49 -42.04 18.76 -15.09
C LYS A 49 -43.22 19.51 -14.48
N ALA A 50 -43.04 20.09 -13.30
CA ALA A 50 -44.10 20.83 -12.64
C ALA A 50 -44.45 22.11 -13.41
N LEU A 51 -43.46 22.83 -13.95
CA LEU A 51 -43.66 24.00 -14.81
C LEU A 51 -44.38 23.65 -16.11
N GLU A 52 -44.03 22.52 -16.75
CA GLU A 52 -44.77 22.04 -17.93
C GLU A 52 -46.23 21.72 -17.59
N ARG A 53 -46.48 21.09 -16.43
CA ARG A 53 -47.84 20.75 -16.00
C ARG A 53 -48.65 22.00 -15.66
N GLU A 54 -48.05 22.94 -14.94
CA GLU A 54 -48.65 24.22 -14.60
C GLU A 54 -49.05 25.01 -15.84
N HIS A 55 -48.16 25.10 -16.84
CA HIS A 55 -48.45 25.75 -18.11
C HIS A 55 -49.70 25.19 -18.79
N ILE A 56 -49.90 23.86 -18.77
CA ILE A 56 -51.12 23.25 -19.31
C ILE A 56 -52.35 23.53 -18.45
N LEU A 57 -52.24 23.45 -17.12
CA LEU A 57 -53.34 23.71 -16.20
C LEU A 57 -53.82 25.17 -16.26
N GLU A 58 -52.92 26.14 -16.41
CA GLU A 58 -53.28 27.55 -16.63
C GLU A 58 -54.09 27.72 -17.91
N GLY A 59 -53.66 27.09 -19.01
CA GLY A 59 -54.39 27.14 -20.28
C GLY A 59 -55.79 26.53 -20.19
N LEU A 60 -55.92 25.39 -19.50
CA LEU A 60 -57.21 24.75 -19.25
C LEU A 60 -58.11 25.60 -18.35
N LYS A 61 -57.54 26.26 -17.32
CA LYS A 61 -58.28 27.18 -16.45
C LYS A 61 -58.86 28.35 -17.26
N ILE A 62 -58.03 29.02 -18.06
CA ILE A 62 -58.48 30.12 -18.94
C ILE A 62 -59.62 29.66 -19.86
N ALA A 63 -59.54 28.44 -20.37
CA ALA A 63 -60.57 27.87 -21.24
C ALA A 63 -61.89 27.58 -20.50
N VAL A 64 -61.81 27.02 -19.29
CA VAL A 64 -62.98 26.75 -18.43
C VAL A 64 -63.67 28.05 -18.02
N ASP A 65 -62.91 29.06 -17.60
CA ASP A 65 -63.42 30.38 -17.20
C ASP A 65 -64.14 31.11 -18.34
N ASN A 66 -63.85 30.74 -19.60
CA ASN A 66 -64.39 31.36 -20.82
C ASN A 66 -65.08 30.35 -21.75
N ILE A 67 -65.67 29.28 -21.20
CA ILE A 67 -66.06 28.10 -21.97
C ILE A 67 -67.03 28.37 -23.12
N ASP A 68 -68.00 29.27 -22.95
CA ASP A 68 -68.97 29.61 -24.00
C ASP A 68 -68.29 30.26 -25.21
N ALA A 69 -67.30 31.12 -24.95
CA ALA A 69 -66.52 31.77 -26.01
C ALA A 69 -65.60 30.77 -26.73
N VAL A 70 -65.04 29.80 -25.99
CA VAL A 70 -64.22 28.71 -26.54
C VAL A 70 -65.06 27.78 -27.43
N ILE A 71 -66.24 27.34 -26.97
CA ILE A 71 -67.14 26.48 -27.74
C ILE A 71 -67.62 27.19 -29.01
N LYS A 72 -68.00 28.46 -28.91
CA LYS A 72 -68.44 29.25 -30.08
C LYS A 72 -67.35 29.37 -31.14
N LEU A 73 -66.10 29.55 -30.72
CA LEU A 73 -64.95 29.62 -31.60
C LEU A 73 -64.68 28.27 -32.27
N ILE A 74 -64.63 27.18 -31.50
CA ILE A 74 -64.38 25.83 -32.04
C ILE A 74 -65.47 25.43 -33.04
N ARG A 75 -66.75 25.71 -32.75
CA ARG A 75 -67.86 25.40 -33.66
C ARG A 75 -67.87 26.23 -34.95
N ALA A 76 -67.23 27.39 -34.95
CA ALA A 76 -67.16 28.29 -36.11
C ALA A 76 -65.93 28.05 -36.99
N ALA A 77 -64.94 27.28 -36.50
CA ALA A 77 -63.74 26.94 -37.25
C ALA A 77 -64.02 25.78 -38.24
N GLU A 78 -63.39 25.84 -39.42
CA GLU A 78 -63.55 24.82 -40.47
C GLU A 78 -62.78 23.52 -40.15
N ASP A 79 -61.64 23.61 -39.46
CA ASP A 79 -60.80 22.47 -39.10
C ASP A 79 -60.03 22.68 -37.76
N THR A 80 -59.42 21.60 -37.25
CA THR A 80 -58.67 21.61 -35.97
C THR A 80 -57.47 22.57 -35.98
N PRO A 81 -56.65 22.66 -37.05
CA PRO A 81 -55.56 23.64 -37.13
C PRO A 81 -56.05 25.10 -37.05
N THR A 82 -57.14 25.43 -37.74
CA THR A 82 -57.73 26.78 -37.71
C THR A 82 -58.28 27.10 -36.32
N ALA A 83 -58.96 26.14 -35.67
CA ALA A 83 -59.44 26.29 -34.30
C ALA A 83 -58.26 26.54 -33.32
N SER A 84 -57.16 25.78 -33.44
CA SER A 84 -55.96 25.96 -32.62
C SER A 84 -55.36 27.36 -32.79
N ALA A 85 -55.14 27.82 -34.03
CA ALA A 85 -54.57 29.15 -34.30
C ALA A 85 -55.45 30.29 -33.78
N GLN A 86 -56.77 30.14 -33.87
CA GLN A 86 -57.73 31.12 -33.34
C GLN A 86 -57.76 31.13 -31.81
N LEU A 87 -57.69 29.97 -31.14
CA LEU A 87 -57.60 29.88 -29.68
C LEU A 87 -56.32 30.54 -29.16
N GLN A 88 -55.17 30.25 -29.79
CA GLN A 88 -53.89 30.87 -29.47
C GLN A 88 -53.95 32.40 -29.59
N LYS A 89 -54.48 32.92 -30.70
CA LYS A 89 -54.54 34.36 -30.95
C LYS A 89 -55.50 35.09 -30.01
N ARG A 90 -56.68 34.50 -29.74
CA ARG A 90 -57.75 35.15 -28.96
C ARG A 90 -57.48 35.14 -27.46
N PHE A 91 -56.99 34.03 -26.93
CA PHE A 91 -56.77 33.84 -25.50
C PHE A 91 -55.29 33.93 -25.10
N LYS A 92 -54.40 34.29 -26.04
CA LYS A 92 -52.93 34.39 -25.85
C LYS A 92 -52.33 33.09 -25.31
N LEU A 93 -52.83 31.96 -25.81
CA LEU A 93 -52.40 30.63 -25.42
C LEU A 93 -51.24 30.16 -26.30
N SER A 94 -50.38 29.31 -25.74
CA SER A 94 -49.39 28.56 -26.52
C SER A 94 -50.03 27.44 -27.34
N GLU A 95 -49.29 26.92 -28.31
CA GLU A 95 -49.71 25.77 -29.12
C GLU A 95 -50.04 24.53 -28.26
N ARG A 96 -49.19 24.18 -27.29
CA ARG A 96 -49.42 23.05 -26.36
C ARG A 96 -50.67 23.23 -25.49
N GLN A 97 -50.97 24.47 -25.06
CA GLN A 97 -52.20 24.76 -24.31
C GLN A 97 -53.45 24.64 -25.20
N ALA A 98 -53.39 25.18 -26.42
CA ALA A 98 -54.50 25.10 -27.37
C ALA A 98 -54.81 23.64 -27.74
N GLU A 99 -53.78 22.82 -27.96
CA GLU A 99 -53.94 21.38 -28.19
C GLU A 99 -54.57 20.67 -26.98
N ALA A 100 -54.14 20.98 -25.76
CA ALA A 100 -54.72 20.40 -24.54
C ALA A 100 -56.21 20.75 -24.37
N ILE A 101 -56.60 21.97 -24.75
CA ILE A 101 -58.01 22.42 -24.73
C ILE A 101 -58.83 21.67 -25.78
N LEU A 102 -58.31 21.53 -27.01
CA LEU A 102 -59.01 20.82 -28.10
C LEU A 102 -59.19 19.33 -27.79
N ASN A 103 -58.26 18.73 -27.03
CA ASN A 103 -58.33 17.33 -26.60
C ASN A 103 -59.09 17.12 -25.27
N MET A 104 -59.67 18.17 -24.70
CA MET A 104 -60.46 18.08 -23.47
C MET A 104 -61.78 17.35 -23.70
N ARG A 105 -62.21 16.52 -22.74
CA ARG A 105 -63.51 15.84 -22.77
C ARG A 105 -64.58 16.69 -22.12
N LEU A 106 -65.81 16.70 -22.66
CA LEU A 106 -66.94 17.45 -22.12
C LEU A 106 -67.24 17.17 -20.63
N ALA A 107 -66.92 15.96 -20.13
CA ALA A 107 -67.07 15.61 -18.72
C ALA A 107 -66.23 16.49 -17.76
N LYS A 108 -65.15 17.11 -18.26
CA LYS A 108 -64.28 18.02 -17.49
C LYS A 108 -64.94 19.38 -17.18
N LEU A 109 -66.12 19.66 -17.72
CA LEU A 109 -66.88 20.88 -17.49
C LEU A 109 -67.84 20.79 -16.30
N THR A 110 -67.90 19.64 -15.62
CA THR A 110 -68.70 19.51 -14.39
C THR A 110 -68.07 20.32 -13.26
N GLY A 111 -68.88 20.93 -12.38
CA GLY A 111 -68.35 21.77 -11.29
C GLY A 111 -67.29 21.09 -10.43
N LEU A 112 -67.48 19.79 -10.14
CA LEU A 112 -66.53 18.98 -9.38
C LEU A 112 -65.19 18.76 -10.10
N GLU A 113 -65.17 18.68 -11.44
CA GLU A 113 -63.92 18.57 -12.21
C GLU A 113 -63.20 19.91 -12.34
N ILE A 114 -63.93 21.02 -12.34
CA ILE A 114 -63.35 22.38 -12.30
C ILE A 114 -62.68 22.62 -10.95
N GLU A 115 -63.35 22.30 -9.84
CA GLU A 115 -62.77 22.40 -8.49
C GLU A 115 -61.50 21.56 -8.35
N LYS A 116 -61.50 20.33 -8.90
CA LYS A 116 -60.29 19.48 -8.93
C LYS A 116 -59.15 20.11 -9.73
N LEU A 117 -59.46 20.74 -10.85
CA LEU A 117 -58.45 21.40 -11.68
C LEU A 117 -57.83 22.60 -10.95
N GLU A 118 -58.64 23.41 -10.27
CA GLU A 118 -58.15 24.52 -9.47
C GLU A 118 -57.32 24.06 -8.27
N ALA A 119 -57.75 22.97 -7.61
CA ALA A 119 -56.99 22.34 -6.54
C ALA A 119 -55.64 21.82 -7.04
N GLU A 120 -55.62 21.11 -8.19
CA GLU A 120 -54.39 20.62 -8.82
C GLU A 120 -53.44 21.77 -9.16
N LEU A 121 -53.94 22.86 -9.77
CA LEU A 121 -53.12 24.03 -10.09
C LEU A 121 -52.51 24.66 -8.83
N LYS A 122 -53.29 24.77 -7.75
CA LYS A 122 -52.80 25.31 -6.47
C LYS A 122 -51.70 24.43 -5.86
N GLU A 123 -51.87 23.11 -5.90
CA GLU A 123 -50.87 22.16 -5.43
C GLU A 123 -49.57 22.22 -6.26
N VAL A 124 -49.69 22.28 -7.58
CA VAL A 124 -48.53 22.38 -8.49
C VAL A 124 -47.77 23.70 -8.27
N LEU A 125 -48.47 24.83 -8.09
CA LEU A 125 -47.83 26.12 -7.78
C LEU A 125 -47.09 26.09 -6.43
N ALA A 126 -47.67 25.46 -5.41
CA ALA A 126 -47.01 25.28 -4.12
C ALA A 126 -45.76 24.39 -4.25
N PHE A 127 -45.84 23.33 -5.05
CA PHE A 127 -44.71 22.44 -5.32
C PHE A 127 -43.58 23.16 -6.08
N ILE A 128 -43.90 23.93 -7.13
CA ILE A 128 -42.93 24.75 -7.88
C ILE A 128 -42.19 25.70 -6.94
N LYS A 129 -42.92 26.37 -6.03
CA LYS A 129 -42.32 27.27 -5.05
C LYS A 129 -41.32 26.54 -4.15
N GLU A 130 -41.70 25.40 -3.61
CA GLU A 130 -40.83 24.61 -2.74
C GLU A 130 -39.58 24.11 -3.49
N MET A 131 -39.71 23.63 -4.73
CA MET A 131 -38.56 23.21 -5.54
C MET A 131 -37.59 24.38 -5.83
N LYS A 132 -38.11 25.57 -6.15
CA LYS A 132 -37.31 26.79 -6.32
C LYS A 132 -36.56 27.17 -5.03
N ASP A 133 -37.23 27.08 -3.88
CA ASP A 133 -36.63 27.39 -2.58
C ASP A 133 -35.50 26.38 -2.21
N ILE A 134 -35.65 25.10 -2.58
CA ILE A 134 -34.61 24.07 -2.42
C ILE A 134 -33.41 24.36 -3.32
N LEU A 135 -33.63 24.75 -4.58
CA LEU A 135 -32.55 25.10 -5.53
C LEU A 135 -31.84 26.41 -5.15
N ALA A 136 -32.52 27.34 -4.47
CA ALA A 136 -31.91 28.58 -4.00
C ALA A 136 -31.01 28.39 -2.76
N SER A 137 -31.27 27.37 -1.92
CA SER A 137 -30.59 27.22 -0.62
C SER A 137 -29.73 25.96 -0.52
N LYS A 138 -28.40 26.13 -0.58
CA LYS A 138 -27.43 25.05 -0.33
C LYS A 138 -27.60 24.40 1.06
N PRO A 139 -27.83 25.15 2.16
CA PRO A 139 -28.12 24.55 3.46
C PRO A 139 -29.36 23.64 3.46
N ARG A 140 -30.44 24.01 2.75
CA ARG A 140 -31.62 23.14 2.62
C ARG A 140 -31.30 21.84 1.89
N ARG A 141 -30.50 21.89 0.82
CA ARG A 141 -30.05 20.69 0.10
C ARG A 141 -29.21 19.77 0.99
N LEU A 142 -28.29 20.34 1.79
CA LEU A 142 -27.50 19.56 2.74
C LEU A 142 -28.37 18.94 3.84
N LYS A 143 -29.43 19.62 4.27
CA LYS A 143 -30.41 19.06 5.20
C LYS A 143 -31.13 17.85 4.59
N ILE A 144 -31.61 17.95 3.34
CA ILE A 144 -32.23 16.83 2.62
C ILE A 144 -31.28 15.63 2.55
N ILE A 145 -30.00 15.85 2.18
CA ILE A 145 -29.00 14.78 2.11
C ILE A 145 -28.81 14.12 3.48
N ARG A 146 -28.74 14.92 4.56
CA ARG A 146 -28.62 14.40 5.93
C ARG A 146 -29.83 13.54 6.31
N ASP A 147 -31.03 14.05 6.06
CA ASP A 147 -32.28 13.37 6.42
C ASP A 147 -32.42 12.05 5.63
N GLU A 148 -32.06 12.04 4.34
CA GLU A 148 -31.98 10.82 3.51
C GLU A 148 -30.96 9.82 4.05
N LEU A 149 -29.76 10.27 4.45
CA LEU A 149 -28.73 9.39 5.01
C LEU A 149 -29.15 8.78 6.35
N GLN A 150 -29.87 9.54 7.19
CA GLN A 150 -30.43 9.02 8.43
C GLN A 150 -31.50 7.95 8.17
N GLN A 151 -32.34 8.13 7.15
CA GLN A 151 -33.31 7.11 6.74
C GLN A 151 -32.62 5.83 6.23
N VAL A 152 -31.53 5.97 5.46
CA VAL A 152 -30.74 4.81 5.01
C VAL A 152 -30.11 4.09 6.20
N ALA A 153 -29.53 4.82 7.15
CA ALA A 153 -28.98 4.23 8.37
C ALA A 153 -30.05 3.51 9.22
N ALA A 154 -31.25 4.09 9.34
CA ALA A 154 -32.36 3.46 10.06
C ALA A 154 -32.91 2.21 9.35
N ARG A 155 -32.89 2.18 8.01
CA ARG A 155 -33.44 1.07 7.21
C ARG A 155 -32.46 -0.08 7.03
N TYR A 156 -31.17 0.21 6.91
CA TYR A 156 -30.13 -0.77 6.55
C TYR A 156 -29.05 -0.94 7.62
N GLY A 157 -29.19 -0.28 8.77
CA GLY A 157 -28.29 -0.49 9.90
C GLY A 157 -28.41 -1.91 10.43
N ASP A 158 -27.28 -2.57 10.63
CA ASP A 158 -27.18 -3.86 11.29
C ASP A 158 -26.27 -3.78 12.52
N GLU A 159 -26.35 -4.80 13.37
CA GLU A 159 -25.44 -4.91 14.50
C GLU A 159 -24.03 -5.27 14.00
N ARG A 160 -23.04 -4.73 14.70
CA ARG A 160 -21.62 -5.04 14.45
C ARG A 160 -21.42 -6.55 14.58
N ARG A 161 -20.98 -7.19 13.49
CA ARG A 161 -20.65 -8.63 13.48
C ARG A 161 -19.25 -8.94 14.02
N SER A 162 -18.31 -8.02 13.80
CA SER A 162 -16.92 -8.15 14.20
C SER A 162 -16.66 -7.38 15.49
N GLU A 163 -16.12 -8.02 16.51
CA GLU A 163 -15.61 -7.29 17.67
C GLU A 163 -14.21 -6.76 17.36
N ILE A 164 -13.96 -5.48 17.68
CA ILE A 164 -12.60 -4.94 17.70
C ILE A 164 -12.18 -4.99 19.15
N THR A 165 -11.61 -6.12 19.55
CA THR A 165 -10.96 -6.22 20.85
C THR A 165 -9.68 -5.39 20.81
N SER A 166 -9.30 -4.79 21.93
CA SER A 166 -7.87 -4.55 22.14
C SER A 166 -7.16 -5.87 21.94
N ASP A 167 -6.01 -5.85 21.27
CA ASP A 167 -5.17 -7.02 21.12
C ASP A 167 -4.84 -7.55 22.53
N GLU A 168 -5.63 -8.50 23.02
CA GLU A 168 -5.31 -9.29 24.21
C GLU A 168 -4.27 -10.28 23.74
N GLY A 169 -3.04 -9.77 23.58
CA GLY A 169 -1.78 -10.47 23.39
C GLY A 169 -1.83 -11.72 22.52
N GLU A 170 -1.08 -11.71 21.42
CA GLU A 170 -0.25 -12.88 21.12
C GLU A 170 0.27 -13.45 22.46
N PHE A 171 -0.07 -14.71 22.77
CA PHE A 171 0.56 -15.43 23.88
C PHE A 171 2.05 -15.15 23.80
N THR A 172 2.57 -14.37 24.74
CA THR A 172 3.99 -14.07 24.70
C THR A 172 4.70 -15.32 25.18
N ILE A 173 5.86 -15.63 24.61
CA ILE A 173 6.69 -16.76 25.08
C ILE A 173 6.90 -16.67 26.60
N GLU A 174 6.89 -15.46 27.15
CA GLU A 174 6.94 -15.17 28.57
C GLU A 174 5.80 -15.79 29.40
N ASP A 175 4.55 -15.82 28.90
CA ASP A 175 3.41 -16.41 29.64
C ASP A 175 3.56 -17.94 29.83
N LEU A 176 4.48 -18.57 29.09
CA LEU A 176 4.84 -19.99 29.21
C LEU A 176 6.04 -20.22 30.16
N ILE A 177 6.71 -19.17 30.63
CA ILE A 177 7.90 -19.26 31.48
C ILE A 177 7.48 -19.23 32.95
N ALA A 178 7.92 -20.21 33.74
CA ALA A 178 7.63 -20.23 35.17
C ALA A 178 8.32 -19.08 35.91
N GLU A 179 7.62 -18.48 36.87
CA GLU A 179 8.19 -17.49 37.78
C GLU A 179 9.08 -18.18 38.83
N GLU A 180 10.40 -18.07 38.67
CA GLU A 180 11.38 -18.70 39.55
C GLU A 180 12.53 -17.73 39.85
N ASP A 181 13.11 -17.84 41.05
CA ASP A 181 14.32 -17.08 41.40
C ASP A 181 15.55 -17.69 40.74
N MET A 182 16.26 -16.84 40.00
CA MET A 182 17.48 -17.20 39.29
C MET A 182 18.67 -16.42 39.86
N VAL A 183 19.80 -17.10 39.99
CA VAL A 183 21.12 -16.49 40.22
C VAL A 183 21.67 -16.03 38.87
N ILE A 184 21.95 -14.73 38.76
CA ILE A 184 22.59 -14.13 37.60
C ILE A 184 24.05 -13.88 37.94
N ALA A 185 24.94 -14.48 37.13
CA ALA A 185 26.38 -14.34 37.26
C ALA A 185 26.94 -13.64 36.03
N ILE A 186 27.71 -12.57 36.26
CA ILE A 186 28.42 -11.81 35.23
C ILE A 186 29.91 -11.88 35.52
N THR A 187 30.70 -12.30 34.53
CA THR A 187 32.16 -12.33 34.63
C THR A 187 32.79 -11.01 34.21
N ARG A 188 34.04 -10.77 34.65
CA ARG A 188 34.81 -9.59 34.27
C ARG A 188 35.02 -9.47 32.76
N SER A 189 35.13 -10.59 32.05
CA SER A 189 35.22 -10.59 30.58
C SER A 189 33.89 -10.31 29.87
N GLY A 190 32.81 -10.08 30.63
CA GLY A 190 31.51 -9.65 30.12
C GLY A 190 30.60 -10.81 29.71
N TYR A 191 30.80 -12.02 30.24
CA TYR A 191 29.88 -13.14 30.03
C TYR A 191 28.81 -13.15 31.11
N ILE A 192 27.56 -13.35 30.71
CA ILE A 192 26.41 -13.45 31.59
C ILE A 192 25.70 -14.79 31.40
N LYS A 193 25.22 -15.35 32.50
CA LYS A 193 24.35 -16.51 32.53
C LYS A 193 23.37 -16.44 33.69
N ARG A 194 22.29 -17.21 33.59
CA ARG A 194 21.36 -17.48 34.69
C ARG A 194 21.44 -18.93 35.10
N LEU A 195 21.21 -19.18 36.39
CA LEU A 195 21.12 -20.51 36.99
C LEU A 195 19.99 -20.50 38.03
N PRO A 196 19.22 -21.58 38.18
CA PRO A 196 18.25 -21.64 39.27
C PRO A 196 18.98 -21.60 40.62
N VAL A 197 18.39 -20.93 41.62
CA VAL A 197 18.97 -20.83 42.97
C VAL A 197 19.25 -22.21 43.60
N THR A 198 18.46 -23.22 43.24
CA THR A 198 18.64 -24.61 43.67
C THR A 198 19.98 -25.24 43.24
N ALA A 199 20.60 -24.74 42.17
CA ALA A 199 21.93 -25.17 41.73
C ALA A 199 23.05 -24.69 42.66
N TYR A 200 22.80 -23.64 43.45
CA TYR A 200 23.75 -23.07 44.42
C TYR A 200 23.42 -23.59 45.85
N ARG A 201 23.68 -24.87 46.12
CA ARG A 201 23.50 -25.43 47.48
C ARG A 201 24.65 -25.06 48.41
N GLU A 202 24.33 -24.49 49.57
CA GLU A 202 25.27 -24.35 50.69
C GLU A 202 25.81 -25.72 51.15
N GLN A 203 27.14 -25.91 51.07
CA GLN A 203 27.81 -26.93 51.86
C GLN A 203 28.09 -26.39 53.26
N ARG A 204 27.51 -27.03 54.29
CA ARG A 204 27.84 -26.72 55.69
C ARG A 204 29.26 -27.18 56.03
N ARG A 205 30.01 -26.25 56.64
CA ARG A 205 31.35 -26.36 57.26
C ARG A 205 32.54 -26.61 56.32
N GLY A 206 33.32 -25.54 56.11
CA GLY A 206 34.78 -25.62 55.97
C GLY A 206 35.35 -26.08 54.62
N GLY A 207 34.53 -26.24 53.58
CA GLY A 207 34.98 -26.44 52.20
C GLY A 207 34.87 -25.13 51.41
N ILE A 208 35.90 -24.81 50.62
CA ILE A 208 35.83 -23.76 49.60
C ILE A 208 34.65 -24.13 48.68
N GLY A 209 33.59 -23.32 48.69
CA GLY A 209 32.34 -23.59 47.97
C GLY A 209 32.62 -23.93 46.51
N VAL A 210 31.86 -24.88 45.97
CA VAL A 210 31.99 -25.40 44.60
C VAL A 210 32.07 -24.22 43.62
N MET A 211 33.27 -23.92 43.10
CA MET A 211 33.46 -23.00 41.98
C MET A 211 32.91 -23.67 40.73
N GLY A 212 31.58 -23.64 40.59
CA GLY A 212 30.87 -24.13 39.41
C GLY A 212 30.84 -23.08 38.32
N MET A 213 31.99 -22.75 37.74
CA MET A 213 32.11 -22.09 36.43
C MET A 213 33.44 -22.47 35.79
N ASP A 214 33.39 -23.04 34.58
CA ASP A 214 34.55 -23.21 33.70
C ASP A 214 34.92 -21.83 33.12
N LEU A 215 35.59 -21.01 33.92
CA LEU A 215 36.03 -19.67 33.55
C LEU A 215 37.17 -19.78 32.53
N LYS A 216 37.21 -18.86 31.55
CA LYS A 216 38.40 -18.73 30.69
C LYS A 216 39.61 -18.43 31.59
N ASP A 217 40.81 -18.88 31.24
CA ASP A 217 42.01 -18.66 32.07
C ASP A 217 42.09 -17.19 32.55
N GLU A 218 42.11 -17.01 33.88
CA GLU A 218 42.09 -15.73 34.62
C GLU A 218 40.78 -14.90 34.66
N ASP A 219 39.65 -15.41 34.16
CA ASP A 219 38.33 -14.76 34.33
C ASP A 219 37.70 -15.10 35.69
N TYR A 220 36.91 -14.18 36.26
CA TYR A 220 36.22 -14.38 37.54
C TYR A 220 34.87 -13.65 37.56
N ILE A 221 33.99 -14.05 38.48
CA ILE A 221 32.65 -13.45 38.62
C ILE A 221 32.80 -12.04 39.22
N GLU A 222 32.38 -11.02 38.47
CA GLU A 222 32.40 -9.61 38.89
C GLU A 222 31.08 -9.20 39.55
N HIS A 223 29.95 -9.70 39.05
CA HIS A 223 28.64 -9.46 39.64
C HIS A 223 27.86 -10.77 39.82
N LEU A 224 27.26 -10.93 41.01
CA LEU A 224 26.41 -12.06 41.37
C LEU A 224 25.20 -11.54 42.15
N PHE A 225 23.99 -11.76 41.64
CA PHE A 225 22.76 -11.36 42.31
C PHE A 225 21.60 -12.30 41.95
N VAL A 226 20.48 -12.20 42.67
CA VAL A 226 19.29 -13.02 42.46
C VAL A 226 18.15 -12.16 41.94
N ALA A 227 17.42 -12.63 40.94
CA ALA A 227 16.21 -12.00 40.43
C ALA A 227 15.23 -13.05 39.84
N SER A 228 13.93 -12.74 39.88
CA SER A 228 12.87 -13.55 39.28
C SER A 228 13.03 -13.61 37.75
N THR A 229 12.65 -14.72 37.11
CA THR A 229 12.64 -14.91 35.65
C THR A 229 11.91 -13.80 34.87
N HIS A 230 10.91 -13.16 35.48
CA HIS A 230 10.11 -12.08 34.88
C HIS A 230 10.66 -10.68 35.19
N ALA A 231 11.64 -10.59 36.09
CA ALA A 231 12.24 -9.31 36.45
C ALA A 231 13.09 -8.76 35.30
N TYR A 232 13.13 -7.43 35.21
CA TYR A 232 14.00 -6.72 34.29
C TYR A 232 15.37 -6.50 34.91
N ILE A 233 16.41 -6.81 34.14
CA ILE A 233 17.77 -6.37 34.43
C ILE A 233 18.04 -5.12 33.61
N MET A 234 18.34 -4.02 34.29
CA MET A 234 18.77 -2.78 33.65
C MET A 234 20.29 -2.70 33.63
N ILE A 235 20.85 -2.69 32.42
CA ILE A 235 22.28 -2.57 32.16
C ILE A 235 22.56 -1.12 31.78
N PHE A 236 23.12 -0.37 32.74
CA PHE A 236 23.52 1.01 32.51
C PHE A 236 24.92 1.06 31.90
N THR A 237 25.03 1.77 30.78
CA THR A 237 26.31 2.00 30.13
C THR A 237 26.85 3.38 30.44
N ASP A 238 28.17 3.50 30.38
CA ASP A 238 28.92 4.76 30.47
C ASP A 238 28.53 5.80 29.39
N ARG A 239 27.78 5.40 28.36
CA ARG A 239 27.22 6.26 27.31
C ARG A 239 25.84 6.84 27.65
N GLY A 240 25.38 6.70 28.89
CA GLY A 240 24.06 7.18 29.31
C GLY A 240 22.90 6.43 28.66
N ARG A 241 23.15 5.20 28.17
CA ARG A 241 22.11 4.29 27.68
C ARG A 241 21.84 3.25 28.74
N ALA A 242 20.56 3.04 29.00
CA ALA A 242 20.10 1.88 29.74
C ALA A 242 19.62 0.85 28.71
N TYR A 243 20.17 -0.34 28.77
CA TYR A 243 19.61 -1.51 28.10
C TYR A 243 18.82 -2.28 29.14
N TRP A 244 17.76 -2.95 28.71
CA TRP A 244 17.02 -3.83 29.57
C TRP A 244 16.67 -5.11 28.82
N LEU A 245 16.58 -6.18 29.59
CA LEU A 245 16.11 -7.49 29.17
C LEU A 245 15.50 -8.21 30.37
N LYS A 246 14.62 -9.17 30.12
CA LYS A 246 14.10 -10.04 31.18
C LYS A 246 15.12 -11.10 31.54
N VAL A 247 15.11 -11.50 32.81
CA VAL A 247 16.02 -12.53 33.31
C VAL A 247 15.90 -13.82 32.49
N HIS A 248 14.71 -14.23 32.07
CA HIS A 248 14.54 -15.46 31.30
C HIS A 248 15.24 -15.48 29.93
N GLU A 249 15.50 -14.31 29.34
CA GLU A 249 16.20 -14.13 28.05
C GLU A 249 17.72 -14.32 28.20
N ILE A 250 18.23 -14.25 29.43
CA ILE A 250 19.62 -14.61 29.73
C ILE A 250 19.79 -16.12 29.51
N PRO A 251 20.90 -16.56 28.87
CA PRO A 251 21.13 -17.96 28.59
C PRO A 251 21.25 -18.79 29.88
N ASP A 252 20.46 -19.86 29.93
CA ASP A 252 20.59 -20.94 30.91
C ASP A 252 21.50 -22.02 30.33
N VAL A 253 22.75 -22.04 30.78
CA VAL A 253 23.79 -22.93 30.26
C VAL A 253 24.22 -23.98 31.29
N GLY A 254 23.46 -24.12 32.39
CA GLY A 254 23.82 -24.99 33.50
C GLY A 254 25.11 -24.56 34.26
N PRO A 255 25.43 -25.24 35.36
CA PRO A 255 26.53 -24.85 36.25
C PRO A 255 27.90 -24.75 35.53
N ASP A 256 28.21 -25.70 34.66
CA ASP A 256 29.51 -25.79 33.97
C ASP A 256 29.59 -24.92 32.70
N GLY A 257 28.48 -24.35 32.24
CA GLY A 257 28.44 -23.52 31.04
C GLY A 257 28.96 -22.09 31.27
N ARG A 258 29.58 -21.51 30.23
CA ARG A 258 30.25 -20.18 30.32
C ARG A 258 29.33 -18.98 30.14
N GLY A 259 28.11 -19.19 29.67
CA GLY A 259 27.14 -18.14 29.35
C GLY A 259 27.34 -17.55 27.96
N LYS A 260 26.74 -16.38 27.70
CA LYS A 260 26.99 -15.59 26.49
C LYS A 260 27.60 -14.25 26.86
N ALA A 261 28.37 -13.67 25.96
CA ALA A 261 28.81 -12.29 26.12
C ALA A 261 27.59 -11.35 26.17
N ILE A 262 27.53 -10.45 27.15
CA ILE A 262 26.45 -9.45 27.33
C ILE A 262 26.25 -8.64 26.05
N ALA A 263 27.33 -8.34 25.33
CA ALA A 263 27.30 -7.60 24.06
C ALA A 263 26.54 -8.31 22.92
N ASN A 264 26.34 -9.62 23.03
CA ASN A 264 25.65 -10.45 22.03
C ASN A 264 24.24 -10.84 22.47
N LEU A 265 23.75 -10.31 23.59
CA LEU A 265 22.36 -10.49 23.97
C LEU A 265 21.48 -9.53 23.18
N GLU A 266 20.31 -10.00 22.78
CA GLU A 266 19.24 -9.15 22.27
C GLU A 266 18.72 -8.34 23.46
N VAL A 267 19.00 -7.04 23.44
CA VAL A 267 18.63 -6.13 24.52
C VAL A 267 17.96 -4.91 23.93
N GLU A 268 16.83 -4.51 24.50
CA GLU A 268 16.15 -3.30 24.08
C GLU A 268 16.87 -2.07 24.65
N SER A 269 16.98 -1.02 23.85
CA SER A 269 17.76 0.17 24.22
C SER A 269 16.88 1.39 24.42
N LEU A 270 16.97 2.00 25.59
CA LEU A 270 16.42 3.33 25.85
C LEU A 270 17.52 4.38 25.69
N ARG A 271 17.31 5.34 24.79
CA ARG A 271 18.23 6.45 24.54
C ARG A 271 17.66 7.73 25.13
N HIS A 272 18.22 8.18 26.26
CA HIS A 272 17.93 9.52 26.76
C HIS A 272 18.76 10.55 25.98
N LEU A 273 18.09 11.46 25.26
CA LEU A 273 18.75 12.48 24.43
C LEU A 273 19.47 13.58 25.24
N LYS A 274 19.13 13.71 26.53
CA LYS A 274 19.80 14.49 27.59
C LYS A 274 19.43 13.84 28.93
N PRO A 275 20.33 13.71 29.93
CA PRO A 275 19.93 13.28 31.27
C PRO A 275 19.15 14.44 31.91
N THR A 276 17.83 14.45 31.73
CA THR A 276 16.93 15.31 32.50
C THR A 276 16.29 14.43 33.56
N PHE A 277 16.84 14.50 34.77
CA PHE A 277 16.25 13.89 35.95
C PHE A 277 14.96 14.66 36.26
N HIS A 278 13.80 14.08 35.97
CA HIS A 278 12.55 14.51 36.58
C HIS A 278 12.33 13.63 37.81
N GLY A 279 12.02 14.28 38.94
CA GLY A 279 11.98 13.68 40.27
C GLY A 279 11.11 12.43 40.34
N ASP A 280 11.71 11.32 40.79
CA ASP A 280 11.71 10.99 42.21
C ASP A 280 13.02 10.28 42.58
N THR A 281 13.41 10.41 43.85
CA THR A 281 14.80 10.30 44.32
C THR A 281 15.35 8.86 44.38
N ILE A 282 16.57 8.64 43.86
CA ILE A 282 17.57 7.75 44.49
C ILE A 282 18.91 8.52 44.51
N TYR A 283 19.41 8.82 45.71
CA TYR A 283 20.75 9.37 45.92
C TYR A 283 21.80 8.28 45.70
N ALA A 284 22.70 8.46 44.73
CA ALA A 284 24.02 7.86 44.73
C ALA A 284 25.03 8.85 44.16
N GLU A 285 25.90 9.38 45.01
CA GLU A 285 26.99 10.26 44.59
C GLU A 285 28.03 9.42 43.83
N THR A 286 28.09 9.57 42.51
CA THR A 286 29.06 8.85 41.67
C THR A 286 30.23 9.77 41.35
N LYS A 287 31.39 9.47 41.91
CA LYS A 287 32.66 10.14 41.58
C LYS A 287 33.37 9.36 40.48
N VAL A 288 33.55 9.98 39.32
CA VAL A 288 34.34 9.40 38.22
C VAL A 288 35.81 9.37 38.65
N LEU A 289 36.34 8.17 38.92
CA LEU A 289 37.71 7.97 39.42
C LEU A 289 38.76 8.03 38.30
N GLU A 290 38.42 7.68 37.05
CA GLU A 290 39.33 7.75 35.92
C GLU A 290 38.56 7.78 34.58
N LYS A 291 39.09 8.50 33.57
CA LYS A 291 38.65 8.44 32.17
C LYS A 291 39.76 7.81 31.33
N ARG A 292 39.42 6.80 30.52
CA ARG A 292 40.30 6.24 29.47
C ARG A 292 39.57 6.18 28.14
N GLU A 293 40.28 6.42 27.03
CA GLU A 293 39.73 6.28 25.68
C GLU A 293 39.56 4.80 25.28
N SER A 294 38.42 4.49 24.65
CA SER A 294 38.05 3.15 24.19
C SER A 294 38.84 2.74 22.94
N GLN A 295 39.54 1.62 23.02
CA GLN A 295 40.24 0.96 21.91
C GLN A 295 39.38 -0.12 21.20
N SER A 296 38.09 -0.28 21.57
CA SER A 296 37.32 -1.52 21.36
C SER A 296 35.94 -1.31 20.72
N LYS A 297 35.81 -0.43 19.72
CA LYS A 297 34.54 -0.27 18.98
C LYS A 297 34.52 -1.16 17.71
N PRO A 298 33.84 -2.33 17.71
CA PRO A 298 33.74 -3.22 16.54
C PRO A 298 32.85 -2.67 15.40
N ASP A 299 32.11 -1.57 15.64
CA ASP A 299 31.24 -0.88 14.68
C ASP A 299 31.97 0.15 13.79
N ARG A 300 33.28 0.38 14.01
CA ARG A 300 34.05 1.32 13.20
C ARG A 300 34.19 0.81 11.76
N GLY A 301 33.56 1.49 10.82
CA GLY A 301 33.59 1.17 9.39
C GLY A 301 32.41 0.34 8.90
N ILE A 302 31.35 0.17 9.72
CA ILE A 302 30.05 -0.30 9.26
C ILE A 302 29.27 0.87 8.64
N VAL A 303 28.62 0.62 7.51
CA VAL A 303 27.72 1.57 6.85
C VAL A 303 26.29 1.15 7.15
N THR A 304 25.49 2.04 7.75
CA THR A 304 24.07 1.80 8.00
C THR A 304 23.23 2.61 7.02
N VAL A 305 22.29 1.97 6.36
CA VAL A 305 21.33 2.60 5.44
C VAL A 305 19.93 2.50 6.04
N GLU A 306 19.25 3.64 6.17
CA GLU A 306 17.89 3.74 6.70
C GLU A 306 17.01 4.44 5.67
N THR A 307 15.88 3.83 5.31
CA THR A 307 14.86 4.41 4.42
C THR A 307 13.54 3.68 4.62
N ASP A 308 12.40 4.35 4.46
CA ASP A 308 11.08 3.72 4.62
C ASP A 308 10.71 2.75 3.46
N MET A 309 11.61 2.58 2.48
CA MET A 309 11.44 1.65 1.36
C MET A 309 11.08 0.27 1.89
N THR A 310 10.23 -0.45 1.16
CA THR A 310 9.77 -1.79 1.55
C THR A 310 10.48 -2.89 0.77
N ASP A 311 10.60 -4.05 1.38
CA ASP A 311 10.94 -5.29 0.69
C ASP A 311 9.77 -6.26 0.81
N ILE A 312 9.08 -6.49 -0.29
CA ILE A 312 7.91 -7.39 -0.37
C ILE A 312 8.29 -8.74 -0.99
N GLY A 313 9.56 -9.11 -0.92
CA GLY A 313 10.15 -10.26 -1.61
C GLY A 313 10.89 -9.89 -2.90
N THR A 314 10.97 -8.59 -3.23
CA THR A 314 11.66 -8.06 -4.42
C THR A 314 13.18 -8.05 -4.28
N GLY A 315 13.70 -8.08 -3.05
CA GLY A 315 15.13 -8.04 -2.76
C GLY A 315 15.69 -6.62 -2.58
N SER A 316 14.84 -5.66 -2.21
CA SER A 316 15.18 -4.27 -1.90
C SER A 316 16.32 -4.15 -0.88
N TYR A 317 16.30 -4.96 0.20
CA TYR A 317 17.39 -4.98 1.20
C TYR A 317 18.75 -5.23 0.54
N THR A 318 18.81 -6.21 -0.36
CA THR A 318 20.07 -6.64 -0.99
C THR A 318 20.60 -5.59 -1.95
N ILE A 319 19.77 -5.07 -2.85
CA ILE A 319 20.22 -4.09 -3.86
C ILE A 319 20.58 -2.73 -3.25
N ILE A 320 19.91 -2.33 -2.17
CA ILE A 320 20.27 -1.14 -1.39
C ILE A 320 21.62 -1.36 -0.71
N GLY A 321 21.80 -2.53 -0.08
CA GLY A 321 23.07 -2.91 0.54
C GLY A 321 24.22 -2.92 -0.46
N GLN A 322 24.02 -3.50 -1.65
CA GLN A 322 25.00 -3.52 -2.75
C GLN A 322 25.33 -2.11 -3.24
N THR A 323 24.31 -1.23 -3.35
CA THR A 323 24.52 0.16 -3.77
C THR A 323 25.38 0.92 -2.76
N ALA A 324 25.09 0.80 -1.47
CA ALA A 324 25.89 1.43 -0.42
C ALA A 324 27.29 0.84 -0.31
N ALA A 325 27.43 -0.49 -0.45
CA ALA A 325 28.72 -1.18 -0.46
C ALA A 325 29.62 -0.67 -1.60
N GLU A 326 29.09 -0.61 -2.82
CA GLU A 326 29.77 -0.09 -4.01
C GLU A 326 30.17 1.38 -3.81
N MET A 327 29.24 2.21 -3.35
CA MET A 327 29.46 3.64 -3.18
C MET A 327 30.46 3.96 -2.06
N MET A 328 30.47 3.19 -0.98
CA MET A 328 31.39 3.40 0.14
C MET A 328 32.68 2.58 0.02
N GLY A 329 32.80 1.76 -1.03
CA GLY A 329 33.98 0.93 -1.27
C GLY A 329 34.20 -0.11 -0.19
N VAL A 330 33.14 -0.68 0.39
CA VAL A 330 33.20 -1.70 1.45
C VAL A 330 32.57 -3.01 0.97
N SER A 331 32.87 -4.11 1.64
CA SER A 331 32.19 -5.38 1.39
C SER A 331 30.75 -5.37 1.92
N LEU A 332 29.87 -6.18 1.33
CA LEU A 332 28.44 -6.20 1.68
C LEU A 332 28.19 -6.57 3.15
N ASP A 333 29.04 -7.40 3.78
CA ASP A 333 28.96 -7.73 5.21
C ASP A 333 29.23 -6.54 6.14
N LYS A 334 29.71 -5.42 5.59
CA LYS A 334 29.90 -4.15 6.30
C LYS A 334 28.74 -3.17 6.09
N VAL A 335 27.66 -3.61 5.45
CA VAL A 335 26.46 -2.78 5.26
C VAL A 335 25.29 -3.37 6.03
N VAL A 336 24.65 -2.53 6.84
CA VAL A 336 23.39 -2.84 7.52
C VAL A 336 22.30 -2.02 6.87
N VAL A 337 21.21 -2.66 6.45
CA VAL A 337 20.08 -2.00 5.79
C VAL A 337 18.84 -2.14 6.68
N ARG A 338 18.16 -1.03 6.94
CA ARG A 338 16.93 -0.96 7.74
C ARG A 338 15.84 -0.30 6.89
N LEU A 339 14.72 -1.00 6.76
CA LEU A 339 13.65 -0.71 5.82
C LEU A 339 12.28 -0.68 6.52
N GLY A 340 11.29 -0.05 5.90
CA GLY A 340 9.87 -0.21 6.26
C GLY A 340 9.42 0.45 7.57
N ASP A 341 10.17 1.43 8.08
CA ASP A 341 9.79 2.21 9.27
C ASP A 341 9.55 3.68 8.87
N SER A 342 8.39 4.22 9.22
CA SER A 342 8.02 5.61 8.92
C SER A 342 8.86 6.66 9.64
N SER A 343 9.65 6.26 10.64
CA SER A 343 10.66 7.13 11.26
C SER A 343 11.90 7.31 10.38
N PHE A 344 12.10 6.47 9.36
CA PHE A 344 13.19 6.60 8.40
C PHE A 344 12.83 7.55 7.23
N PRO A 345 13.84 8.06 6.49
CA PRO A 345 13.60 8.94 5.34
C PRO A 345 12.70 8.32 4.27
N VAL A 346 11.81 9.16 3.75
CA VAL A 346 10.75 8.77 2.78
C VAL A 346 11.34 8.33 1.44
N SER A 347 10.85 7.20 0.93
CA SER A 347 11.17 6.63 -0.36
C SER A 347 9.97 6.70 -1.33
N ALA A 348 10.16 6.21 -2.55
CA ALA A 348 9.06 6.07 -3.51
C ALA A 348 8.10 4.91 -3.17
N GLY A 349 8.51 3.98 -2.31
CA GLY A 349 7.77 2.74 -2.01
C GLY A 349 7.85 1.67 -3.11
N SER A 350 7.10 0.59 -2.91
CA SER A 350 7.03 -0.56 -3.83
C SER A 350 5.76 -0.50 -4.68
N GLY A 351 5.89 -0.06 -5.93
CA GLY A 351 4.82 -0.03 -6.92
C GLY A 351 5.34 0.47 -8.27
N GLY A 352 4.57 0.27 -9.35
CA GLY A 352 4.87 0.76 -10.70
C GLY A 352 6.28 0.39 -11.20
N GLN A 353 6.82 -0.72 -10.68
CA GLN A 353 8.19 -1.20 -10.86
C GLN A 353 9.33 -0.15 -10.70
N PHE A 354 9.09 1.01 -10.06
CA PHE A 354 10.10 2.06 -9.89
C PHE A 354 10.95 1.88 -8.61
N GLY A 355 10.49 1.05 -7.67
CA GLY A 355 11.04 0.96 -6.31
C GLY A 355 12.56 0.73 -6.26
N ALA A 356 13.07 -0.24 -7.02
CA ALA A 356 14.50 -0.54 -7.08
C ALA A 356 15.33 0.65 -7.58
N ASN A 357 14.92 1.26 -8.69
CA ASN A 357 15.66 2.37 -9.30
C ASN A 357 15.65 3.62 -8.41
N CYS A 358 14.49 3.99 -7.88
CA CYS A 358 14.34 5.19 -7.06
C CYS A 358 15.05 5.06 -5.71
N SER A 359 14.86 3.94 -5.00
CA SER A 359 15.47 3.75 -3.67
C SER A 359 16.98 3.69 -3.74
N THR A 360 17.54 2.93 -4.70
CA THR A 360 19.00 2.86 -4.87
C THR A 360 19.59 4.18 -5.37
N ALA A 361 18.87 4.95 -6.18
CA ALA A 361 19.30 6.29 -6.57
C ALA A 361 19.25 7.29 -5.38
N GLY A 362 18.30 7.16 -4.47
CA GLY A 362 18.29 7.90 -3.20
C GLY A 362 19.49 7.55 -2.30
N VAL A 363 19.79 6.25 -2.18
CA VAL A 363 20.97 5.76 -1.45
C VAL A 363 22.27 6.24 -2.09
N TYR A 364 22.33 6.27 -3.43
CA TYR A 364 23.44 6.86 -4.17
C TYR A 364 23.64 8.34 -3.78
N ALA A 365 22.57 9.14 -3.76
CA ALA A 365 22.64 10.55 -3.37
C ALA A 365 23.15 10.73 -1.93
N ALA A 366 22.58 9.99 -0.98
CA ALA A 366 23.01 10.00 0.42
C ALA A 366 24.50 9.58 0.56
N CYS A 367 24.93 8.58 -0.20
CA CYS A 367 26.32 8.11 -0.19
C CYS A 367 27.29 9.12 -0.82
N VAL A 368 26.89 9.86 -1.87
CA VAL A 368 27.71 10.96 -2.42
C VAL A 368 28.00 12.00 -1.33
N LYS A 369 26.96 12.44 -0.61
CA LYS A 369 27.09 13.38 0.50
C LYS A 369 27.90 12.81 1.67
N LEU A 370 27.73 11.52 1.97
CA LEU A 370 28.53 10.83 2.97
C LEU A 370 30.02 10.79 2.60
N ARG A 371 30.34 10.52 1.33
CA ARG A 371 31.72 10.53 0.83
C ARG A 371 32.37 11.90 0.97
N GLU A 372 31.64 12.99 0.71
CA GLU A 372 32.13 14.35 0.94
C GLU A 372 32.45 14.60 2.42
N ALA A 373 31.54 14.22 3.32
CA ALA A 373 31.73 14.36 4.76
C ALA A 373 32.91 13.52 5.28
N VAL A 374 33.07 12.29 4.77
CA VAL A 374 34.20 11.41 5.06
C VAL A 374 35.51 12.04 4.57
N ALA A 375 35.56 12.51 3.32
CA ALA A 375 36.75 13.12 2.74
C ALA A 375 37.19 14.36 3.53
N HIS A 376 36.24 15.23 3.90
CA HIS A 376 36.49 16.39 4.75
C HIS A 376 37.08 15.98 6.11
N ARG A 377 36.51 14.95 6.75
CA ARG A 377 36.98 14.47 8.06
C ARG A 377 38.36 13.80 8.00
N LEU A 378 38.69 13.18 6.87
CA LEU A 378 40.01 12.58 6.62
C LEU A 378 41.04 13.60 6.07
N GLY A 379 40.63 14.85 5.82
CA GLY A 379 41.50 15.89 5.29
C GLY A 379 41.98 15.63 3.85
N VAL A 380 41.16 14.96 3.03
CA VAL A 380 41.45 14.65 1.63
C VAL A 380 40.48 15.37 0.68
N SER A 381 40.90 15.57 -0.57
CA SER A 381 40.04 16.15 -1.62
C SER A 381 38.90 15.18 -1.94
N ALA A 382 37.65 15.60 -1.72
CA ALA A 382 36.47 14.79 -2.06
C ALA A 382 36.37 14.47 -3.57
N LYS A 383 36.85 15.40 -4.41
CA LYS A 383 36.81 15.27 -5.88
C LYS A 383 37.75 14.17 -6.39
N ASP A 384 38.88 13.98 -5.71
CA ASP A 384 39.92 13.03 -6.12
C ASP A 384 39.96 11.79 -5.22
N ALA A 385 38.97 11.63 -4.32
CA ALA A 385 38.88 10.53 -3.38
C ALA A 385 38.23 9.29 -4.02
N VAL A 386 39.00 8.20 -4.08
CA VAL A 386 38.55 6.87 -4.49
C VAL A 386 38.26 6.05 -3.24
N PHE A 387 37.05 5.51 -3.14
CA PHE A 387 36.64 4.63 -2.05
C PHE A 387 36.68 3.20 -2.59
N ALA A 388 37.53 2.35 -2.01
CA ALA A 388 37.70 0.96 -2.43
C ALA A 388 38.35 0.14 -1.30
N ASP A 389 38.01 -1.14 -1.21
CA ASP A 389 38.63 -2.10 -0.28
C ASP A 389 38.61 -1.67 1.22
N GLY A 390 37.60 -0.90 1.63
CA GLY A 390 37.47 -0.33 2.97
C GLY A 390 38.40 0.86 3.22
N GLU A 391 38.96 1.45 2.17
CA GLU A 391 39.90 2.57 2.23
C GLU A 391 39.44 3.76 1.38
N VAL A 392 39.93 4.95 1.75
CA VAL A 392 39.82 6.19 0.99
C VAL A 392 41.21 6.55 0.47
N ARG A 393 41.37 6.51 -0.85
CA ARG A 393 42.61 6.78 -1.57
C ARG A 393 42.56 8.17 -2.21
N SER A 394 43.54 9.02 -1.94
CA SER A 394 43.65 10.36 -2.55
C SER A 394 45.11 10.83 -2.54
N ALA A 395 45.58 11.42 -3.64
CA ALA A 395 46.94 11.97 -3.80
C ALA A 395 48.08 11.03 -3.31
N GLY A 396 47.98 9.73 -3.61
CA GLY A 396 48.98 8.73 -3.22
C GLY A 396 48.92 8.26 -1.76
N LYS A 397 47.96 8.75 -0.97
CA LYS A 397 47.68 8.26 0.39
C LYS A 397 46.51 7.28 0.36
N SER A 398 46.60 6.20 1.13
CA SER A 398 45.47 5.31 1.42
C SER A 398 45.14 5.39 2.92
N ILE A 399 43.89 5.66 3.25
CA ILE A 399 43.44 5.86 4.62
C ILE A 399 42.24 4.92 4.88
N PRO A 400 42.29 4.03 5.89
CA PRO A 400 41.15 3.19 6.23
C PRO A 400 39.88 4.01 6.50
N LEU A 401 38.77 3.65 5.86
CA LEU A 401 37.49 4.36 5.97
C LEU A 401 37.03 4.50 7.43
N ARG A 402 37.26 3.46 8.24
CA ARG A 402 36.97 3.44 9.68
C ARG A 402 37.59 4.59 10.47
N ASN A 403 38.68 5.18 9.97
CA ASN A 403 39.34 6.30 10.63
C ASN A 403 38.49 7.57 10.58
N ALA A 404 37.62 7.72 9.56
CA ALA A 404 36.68 8.83 9.47
C ALA A 404 35.68 8.82 10.64
N ALA A 405 35.36 7.64 11.18
CA ALA A 405 34.46 7.48 12.31
C ALA A 405 35.15 7.62 13.69
N HIS A 406 36.46 7.90 13.75
CA HIS A 406 37.17 8.02 15.03
C HIS A 406 36.63 9.13 15.93
N ALA A 407 36.24 10.26 15.35
CA ALA A 407 35.68 11.40 16.08
C ALA A 407 34.16 11.29 16.35
N GLY A 408 33.54 10.14 16.04
CA GLY A 408 32.10 9.93 16.12
C GLY A 408 31.48 9.56 14.78
N GLU A 409 30.20 9.20 14.81
CA GLU A 409 29.45 8.82 13.61
C GLU A 409 29.37 9.96 12.59
N ILE A 410 29.24 9.59 11.32
CA ILE A 410 28.98 10.52 10.22
C ILE A 410 27.64 10.13 9.64
N VAL A 411 26.70 11.07 9.65
CA VAL A 411 25.35 10.86 9.13
C VAL A 411 25.16 11.77 7.93
N ALA A 412 24.66 11.21 6.85
CA ALA A 412 24.25 11.96 5.66
C ALA A 412 22.84 11.50 5.28
N GLU A 413 21.97 12.48 5.09
CA GLU A 413 20.61 12.29 4.59
C GLU A 413 20.48 13.10 3.31
N ASP A 414 19.89 12.49 2.28
CA ASP A 414 19.60 13.14 1.01
C ASP A 414 18.42 12.46 0.30
N SER A 415 17.92 13.13 -0.73
CA SER A 415 16.84 12.65 -1.59
C SER A 415 17.22 12.81 -3.05
N ILE A 416 16.55 12.08 -3.94
CA ILE A 416 16.72 12.27 -5.38
C ILE A 416 15.42 12.77 -6.01
N GLU A 417 15.52 13.88 -6.73
CA GLU A 417 14.43 14.42 -7.54
C GLU A 417 14.72 14.19 -9.02
N PHE A 418 13.76 13.61 -9.73
CA PHE A 418 13.89 13.36 -11.16
C PHE A 418 13.42 14.57 -11.96
N ALA A 419 14.30 15.08 -12.83
CA ALA A 419 13.96 16.17 -13.75
C ALA A 419 12.89 15.73 -14.78
N LYS A 420 12.36 16.68 -15.57
CA LYS A 420 11.37 16.44 -16.65
C LYS A 420 11.92 15.62 -17.85
N LEU A 421 12.97 14.84 -17.67
CA LEU A 421 13.55 13.95 -18.69
C LEU A 421 12.53 12.92 -19.19
N SER A 422 11.63 12.47 -18.32
CA SER A 422 10.49 11.61 -18.69
C SER A 422 9.47 12.28 -19.62
N LYS A 423 9.47 13.62 -19.72
CA LYS A 423 8.66 14.37 -20.71
C LYS A 423 9.39 14.58 -22.03
N GLN A 424 10.71 14.38 -22.06
CA GLN A 424 11.56 14.52 -23.24
C GLN A 424 11.83 13.17 -23.91
N PHE A 425 11.90 12.09 -23.13
CA PHE A 425 12.18 10.74 -23.58
C PHE A 425 11.13 9.77 -23.02
N GLN A 426 10.64 8.87 -23.89
CA GLN A 426 9.83 7.74 -23.46
C GLN A 426 10.74 6.68 -22.83
N GLN A 427 10.75 6.61 -21.50
CA GLN A 427 11.49 5.58 -20.77
C GLN A 427 10.60 4.35 -20.62
N SER A 428 11.00 3.23 -21.23
CA SER A 428 10.25 1.98 -21.17
C SER A 428 11.19 0.80 -20.99
N THR A 429 10.61 -0.31 -20.58
CA THR A 429 11.27 -1.61 -20.50
C THR A 429 10.60 -2.55 -21.48
N PHE A 430 11.39 -3.42 -22.10
CA PHE A 430 10.89 -4.31 -23.16
C PHE A 430 11.17 -5.77 -22.80
N GLY A 431 10.21 -6.63 -23.11
CA GLY A 431 10.26 -8.06 -22.83
C GLY A 431 9.75 -8.83 -24.03
N ALA A 432 10.42 -9.93 -24.34
CA ALA A 432 9.97 -10.91 -25.33
C ALA A 432 9.80 -12.26 -24.65
N HIS A 433 8.60 -12.82 -24.75
CA HIS A 433 8.25 -14.11 -24.15
C HIS A 433 8.04 -15.17 -25.24
N PHE A 434 8.70 -16.31 -25.06
CA PHE A 434 8.53 -17.49 -25.91
C PHE A 434 8.03 -18.63 -25.04
N VAL A 435 6.94 -19.27 -25.47
CA VAL A 435 6.26 -20.31 -24.70
C VAL A 435 5.97 -21.50 -25.59
N GLU A 436 6.21 -22.69 -25.04
CA GLU A 436 5.81 -23.97 -25.60
C GLU A 436 4.75 -24.60 -24.70
N VAL A 437 3.65 -25.06 -25.29
CA VAL A 437 2.55 -25.74 -24.57
C VAL A 437 2.22 -27.06 -25.25
N ALA A 438 1.71 -28.00 -24.47
CA ALA A 438 1.01 -29.16 -24.97
C ALA A 438 -0.47 -29.05 -24.58
N VAL A 439 -1.36 -29.32 -25.53
CA VAL A 439 -2.79 -29.43 -25.29
C VAL A 439 -3.20 -30.87 -25.54
N ASP A 440 -3.77 -31.52 -24.54
CA ASP A 440 -4.28 -32.87 -24.68
C ASP A 440 -5.46 -32.91 -25.64
N SER A 441 -5.39 -33.74 -26.67
CA SER A 441 -6.38 -33.77 -27.75
C SER A 441 -7.73 -34.35 -27.33
N ALA A 442 -7.77 -35.11 -26.25
CA ALA A 442 -8.99 -35.77 -25.76
C ALA A 442 -9.73 -34.89 -24.73
N THR A 443 -8.99 -34.28 -23.82
CA THR A 443 -9.52 -33.57 -22.65
C THR A 443 -9.44 -32.05 -22.78
N GLY A 444 -8.61 -31.52 -23.68
CA GLY A 444 -8.32 -30.10 -23.80
C GLY A 444 -7.43 -29.54 -22.69
N GLU A 445 -6.92 -30.39 -21.79
CA GLU A 445 -6.00 -29.97 -20.73
C GLU A 445 -4.75 -29.35 -21.33
N THR A 446 -4.45 -28.12 -20.93
CA THR A 446 -3.25 -27.39 -21.38
C THR A 446 -2.16 -27.49 -20.32
N ARG A 447 -0.94 -27.82 -20.73
CA ARG A 447 0.26 -27.83 -19.88
C ARG A 447 1.40 -27.08 -20.54
N VAL A 448 2.03 -26.19 -19.79
CA VAL A 448 3.22 -25.47 -20.24
C VAL A 448 4.42 -26.42 -20.23
N ARG A 449 5.22 -26.42 -21.30
CA ARG A 449 6.40 -27.29 -21.45
C ARG A 449 7.70 -26.54 -21.29
N ARG A 450 7.77 -25.31 -21.80
CA ARG A 450 8.97 -24.47 -21.73
C ARG A 450 8.60 -23.00 -21.80
N MET A 451 9.35 -22.17 -21.08
CA MET A 451 9.20 -20.72 -21.15
C MET A 451 10.57 -20.04 -21.16
N LEU A 452 10.71 -19.04 -22.02
CA LEU A 452 11.87 -18.15 -22.08
C LEU A 452 11.37 -16.70 -22.04
N ALA A 453 12.00 -15.88 -21.21
CA ALA A 453 11.86 -14.43 -21.22
C ALA A 453 13.20 -13.76 -21.56
N VAL A 454 13.19 -12.84 -22.53
CA VAL A 454 14.33 -11.97 -22.83
C VAL A 454 13.94 -10.54 -22.44
N CYS A 455 14.64 -9.95 -21.49
CA CYS A 455 14.26 -8.69 -20.86
C CYS A 455 15.33 -7.60 -21.06
N ALA A 456 14.88 -6.40 -21.43
CA ALA A 456 15.64 -5.17 -21.53
C ALA A 456 15.12 -4.18 -20.48
N ALA A 457 15.83 -4.09 -19.35
CA ALA A 457 15.41 -3.36 -18.15
C ALA A 457 16.50 -2.42 -17.61
N GLY A 458 17.32 -1.86 -18.49
CA GLY A 458 18.50 -1.09 -18.11
C GLY A 458 19.51 -1.96 -17.35
N ARG A 459 20.37 -1.31 -16.56
CA ARG A 459 21.33 -2.03 -15.71
C ARG A 459 20.58 -2.93 -14.73
N ILE A 460 20.90 -4.21 -14.76
CA ILE A 460 20.43 -5.17 -13.75
C ILE A 460 21.30 -5.03 -12.50
N LEU A 461 20.69 -4.60 -11.39
CA LEU A 461 21.40 -4.37 -10.12
C LEU A 461 21.86 -5.68 -9.46
N ASN A 462 21.01 -6.70 -9.49
CA ASN A 462 21.31 -8.04 -9.00
C ASN A 462 20.66 -9.08 -9.92
N PRO A 463 21.45 -9.83 -10.72
CA PRO A 463 20.91 -10.79 -11.68
C PRO A 463 20.08 -11.91 -11.06
N THR A 464 20.40 -12.34 -9.84
CA THR A 464 19.71 -13.46 -9.17
C THR A 464 18.32 -13.05 -8.70
N SER A 465 18.19 -11.92 -8.01
CA SER A 465 16.86 -11.43 -7.58
C SER A 465 16.04 -10.94 -8.77
N ALA A 466 16.66 -10.30 -9.76
CA ALA A 466 15.98 -9.92 -11.00
C ALA A 466 15.46 -11.15 -11.77
N ARG A 467 16.25 -12.22 -11.87
CA ARG A 467 15.79 -13.50 -12.46
C ARG A 467 14.61 -14.05 -11.68
N SER A 468 14.66 -14.02 -10.35
CA SER A 468 13.60 -14.50 -9.47
C SER A 468 12.28 -13.73 -9.69
N GLN A 469 12.35 -12.42 -9.89
CA GLN A 469 11.19 -11.61 -10.27
C GLN A 469 10.57 -12.06 -11.59
N VAL A 470 11.40 -12.28 -12.62
CA VAL A 470 10.89 -12.65 -13.95
C VAL A 470 10.27 -14.05 -13.94
N ILE A 471 10.88 -15.04 -13.30
CA ILE A 471 10.29 -16.40 -13.22
C ILE A 471 9.01 -16.42 -12.36
N GLY A 472 8.94 -15.63 -11.29
CA GLY A 472 7.73 -15.46 -10.50
C GLY A 472 6.60 -14.82 -11.31
N ALA A 473 6.93 -13.78 -12.09
CA ALA A 473 5.98 -13.10 -12.97
C ALA A 473 5.54 -13.98 -14.15
N MET A 474 6.44 -14.80 -14.71
CA MET A 474 6.09 -15.81 -15.72
C MET A 474 5.11 -16.83 -15.15
N THR A 475 5.34 -17.30 -13.92
CA THR A 475 4.44 -18.21 -13.20
C THR A 475 3.06 -17.57 -12.99
N MET A 476 3.00 -16.34 -12.50
CA MET A 476 1.74 -15.59 -12.39
C MET A 476 1.04 -15.43 -13.75
N GLY A 477 1.79 -15.23 -14.82
CA GLY A 477 1.26 -15.17 -16.19
C GLY A 477 0.67 -16.49 -16.69
N VAL A 478 1.17 -17.64 -16.21
CA VAL A 478 0.55 -18.97 -16.43
C VAL A 478 -0.79 -19.05 -15.71
N GLY A 479 -0.85 -18.59 -14.46
CA GLY A 479 -2.08 -18.49 -13.67
C GLY A 479 -3.15 -17.71 -14.42
N ALA A 480 -2.86 -16.45 -14.73
CA ALA A 480 -3.75 -15.56 -15.48
C ALA A 480 -4.15 -16.11 -16.86
N ALA A 481 -3.30 -16.92 -17.50
CA ALA A 481 -3.59 -17.48 -18.81
C ALA A 481 -4.54 -18.68 -18.75
N LEU A 482 -4.42 -19.55 -17.75
CA LEU A 482 -4.98 -20.90 -17.79
C LEU A 482 -5.95 -21.25 -16.66
N MET A 483 -5.96 -20.52 -15.55
CA MET A 483 -6.69 -20.95 -14.33
C MET A 483 -7.27 -19.81 -13.48
N GLU A 484 -6.58 -18.68 -13.34
CA GLU A 484 -6.99 -17.62 -12.41
C GLU A 484 -8.23 -16.87 -12.91
N GLU A 485 -9.35 -17.01 -12.19
CA GLU A 485 -10.58 -16.27 -12.42
C GLU A 485 -11.31 -16.04 -11.09
N LEU A 486 -11.78 -14.81 -10.84
CA LEU A 486 -12.73 -14.53 -9.77
C LEU A 486 -14.16 -14.66 -10.30
N ALA A 487 -14.80 -15.78 -10.00
CA ALA A 487 -16.16 -16.07 -10.45
C ALA A 487 -17.18 -15.16 -9.73
N VAL A 488 -17.73 -14.17 -10.44
CA VAL A 488 -18.68 -13.21 -9.88
C VAL A 488 -20.10 -13.76 -9.87
N ASP A 489 -20.74 -13.90 -8.69
CA ASP A 489 -22.19 -14.08 -8.62
C ASP A 489 -22.88 -12.74 -8.83
N LYS A 490 -23.34 -12.47 -10.07
CA LYS A 490 -24.04 -11.24 -10.44
C LYS A 490 -25.38 -11.02 -9.73
N ARG A 491 -25.95 -12.05 -9.08
CA ARG A 491 -27.20 -11.95 -8.33
C ARG A 491 -26.97 -11.42 -6.91
N ARG A 492 -25.84 -11.77 -6.31
CA ARG A 492 -25.49 -11.46 -4.92
C ARG A 492 -24.34 -10.45 -4.76
N GLY A 493 -23.56 -10.21 -5.81
CA GLY A 493 -22.51 -9.20 -5.84
C GLY A 493 -21.24 -9.58 -5.08
N PHE A 494 -20.82 -10.86 -5.11
CA PHE A 494 -19.59 -11.33 -4.48
C PHE A 494 -18.83 -12.32 -5.37
N PHE A 495 -17.55 -12.55 -5.08
CA PHE A 495 -16.73 -13.57 -5.74
C PHE A 495 -16.98 -14.92 -5.07
N VAL A 496 -17.47 -15.91 -5.81
CA VAL A 496 -17.87 -17.21 -5.25
C VAL A 496 -16.68 -18.00 -4.71
N ASN A 497 -15.57 -17.96 -5.45
CA ASN A 497 -14.36 -18.72 -5.18
C ASN A 497 -13.31 -17.88 -4.44
N HIS A 498 -13.68 -17.33 -3.29
CA HIS A 498 -12.89 -16.37 -2.50
C HIS A 498 -11.93 -17.04 -1.50
N ASP A 499 -11.32 -18.16 -1.86
CA ASP A 499 -10.35 -18.89 -1.04
C ASP A 499 -9.23 -19.50 -1.91
N LEU A 500 -8.18 -20.02 -1.27
CA LEU A 500 -6.99 -20.57 -1.97
C LEU A 500 -7.21 -21.95 -2.60
N ALA A 501 -8.41 -22.52 -2.47
CA ALA A 501 -8.78 -23.74 -3.18
C ALA A 501 -9.60 -23.41 -4.44
N GLY A 502 -10.57 -22.51 -4.34
CA GLY A 502 -11.44 -22.11 -5.44
C GLY A 502 -10.80 -21.09 -6.39
N TYR A 503 -9.92 -20.22 -5.90
CA TYR A 503 -9.09 -19.37 -6.76
C TYR A 503 -7.78 -20.10 -7.02
N GLU A 504 -7.74 -20.83 -8.12
CA GLU A 504 -6.61 -21.70 -8.47
C GLU A 504 -5.43 -20.87 -8.98
N VAL A 505 -4.31 -20.96 -8.26
CA VAL A 505 -3.01 -20.42 -8.69
C VAL A 505 -2.09 -21.57 -9.11
N PRO A 506 -1.07 -21.33 -9.94
CA PRO A 506 -0.18 -22.39 -10.37
C PRO A 506 0.50 -23.11 -9.21
N VAL A 507 0.51 -24.44 -9.25
CA VAL A 507 1.24 -25.27 -8.31
C VAL A 507 2.57 -25.75 -8.92
N HIS A 508 3.41 -26.40 -8.13
CA HIS A 508 4.71 -26.92 -8.60
C HIS A 508 4.60 -27.82 -9.84
N ALA A 509 3.50 -28.56 -9.99
CA ALA A 509 3.28 -29.43 -11.14
C ALA A 509 2.99 -28.68 -12.46
N ASP A 510 2.55 -27.42 -12.39
CA ASP A 510 2.18 -26.63 -13.57
C ASP A 510 3.37 -25.93 -14.22
N ILE A 511 4.46 -25.73 -13.45
CA ILE A 511 5.56 -24.86 -13.82
C ILE A 511 6.78 -25.69 -14.26
N PRO A 512 7.12 -25.68 -15.56
CA PRO A 512 8.34 -26.32 -16.05
C PRO A 512 9.58 -25.45 -15.78
N HIS A 513 10.74 -25.90 -16.26
CA HIS A 513 11.94 -25.07 -16.24
C HIS A 513 11.73 -23.74 -16.99
N GLN A 514 12.04 -22.63 -16.32
CA GLN A 514 11.92 -21.27 -16.85
C GLN A 514 13.31 -20.65 -17.07
N GLU A 515 13.54 -20.11 -18.26
CA GLU A 515 14.78 -19.43 -18.64
C GLU A 515 14.56 -17.93 -18.75
N VAL A 516 15.56 -17.15 -18.32
CA VAL A 516 15.54 -15.69 -18.35
C VAL A 516 16.88 -15.19 -18.86
N ILE A 517 16.85 -14.31 -19.84
CA ILE A 517 18.01 -13.61 -20.39
C ILE A 517 17.80 -12.12 -20.17
N PHE A 518 18.79 -11.46 -19.57
CA PHE A 518 18.85 -10.01 -19.50
C PHE A 518 19.79 -9.49 -20.59
N LEU A 519 19.30 -8.54 -21.41
CA LEU A 519 20.17 -7.87 -22.36
C LEU A 519 21.10 -6.91 -21.60
N ASP A 520 22.36 -6.87 -22.02
CA ASP A 520 23.33 -5.93 -21.47
C ASP A 520 23.05 -4.53 -22.04
N GLU A 521 22.20 -3.79 -21.34
CA GLU A 521 21.88 -2.41 -21.63
C GLU A 521 22.03 -1.53 -20.39
N THR A 522 22.42 -0.27 -20.58
CA THR A 522 22.39 0.74 -19.52
C THR A 522 21.65 1.97 -20.02
N ASP A 523 20.83 2.56 -19.16
CA ASP A 523 20.02 3.72 -19.53
C ASP A 523 20.44 4.94 -18.70
N ALA A 524 21.37 5.73 -19.23
CA ALA A 524 21.88 6.93 -18.57
C ALA A 524 20.82 8.04 -18.40
N VAL A 525 19.69 7.97 -19.11
CA VAL A 525 18.59 8.93 -19.01
C VAL A 525 17.66 8.58 -17.85
N SER A 526 17.71 7.34 -17.35
CA SER A 526 16.83 6.88 -16.27
C SER A 526 17.22 7.43 -14.89
N SER A 527 18.45 7.17 -14.44
CA SER A 527 18.94 7.56 -13.12
C SER A 527 20.47 7.42 -13.06
N PRO A 528 21.13 7.89 -11.97
CA PRO A 528 22.55 7.59 -11.72
C PRO A 528 22.87 6.08 -11.73
N MET A 529 21.90 5.25 -11.35
CA MET A 529 22.04 3.80 -11.34
C MET A 529 21.99 3.19 -12.75
N LYS A 530 21.46 3.93 -13.73
CA LYS A 530 21.22 3.49 -15.11
C LYS A 530 20.31 2.26 -15.23
N ALA A 531 19.53 1.99 -14.18
CA ALA A 531 18.64 0.84 -14.03
C ALA A 531 17.20 1.23 -14.35
N LYS A 532 16.36 0.27 -14.75
CA LYS A 532 14.90 0.43 -14.91
C LYS A 532 14.15 -0.69 -14.19
N GLY A 533 12.83 -0.62 -14.20
CA GLY A 533 11.97 -1.61 -13.54
C GLY A 533 11.93 -2.96 -14.27
N VAL A 534 12.02 -4.06 -13.51
CA VAL A 534 11.87 -5.43 -14.05
C VAL A 534 10.67 -6.17 -13.45
N GLY A 535 10.17 -5.71 -12.29
CA GLY A 535 9.21 -6.45 -11.47
C GLY A 535 7.85 -6.67 -12.13
N GLU A 536 7.34 -5.70 -12.89
CA GLU A 536 6.07 -5.82 -13.62
C GLU A 536 6.30 -6.27 -15.06
N LEU A 537 7.43 -5.86 -15.67
CA LEU A 537 7.86 -6.27 -17.00
C LEU A 537 7.79 -7.79 -17.21
N GLY A 538 8.23 -8.57 -16.21
CA GLY A 538 8.26 -10.03 -16.31
C GLY A 538 6.91 -10.70 -16.54
N LEU A 539 5.79 -10.01 -16.26
CA LEU A 539 4.42 -10.49 -16.47
C LEU A 539 3.88 -10.06 -17.85
N CYS A 540 4.32 -8.90 -18.34
CA CYS A 540 3.80 -8.26 -19.54
C CYS A 540 3.98 -9.12 -20.79
N GLY A 541 2.89 -9.67 -21.32
CA GLY A 541 2.89 -10.46 -22.55
C GLY A 541 3.02 -11.96 -22.34
N VAL A 542 3.24 -12.45 -21.12
CA VAL A 542 3.31 -13.88 -20.81
C VAL A 542 2.02 -14.60 -21.18
N SER A 543 0.87 -14.14 -20.69
CA SER A 543 -0.41 -14.81 -20.94
C SER A 543 -0.80 -14.82 -22.41
N ALA A 544 -0.47 -13.75 -23.15
CA ALA A 544 -0.65 -13.69 -24.59
C ALA A 544 0.27 -14.65 -25.35
N ALA A 545 1.52 -14.82 -24.91
CA ALA A 545 2.42 -15.81 -25.48
C ALA A 545 1.89 -17.25 -25.27
N ILE A 546 1.34 -17.53 -24.08
CA ILE A 546 0.65 -18.80 -23.79
C ILE A 546 -0.55 -18.99 -24.71
N ALA A 547 -1.44 -18.00 -24.81
CA ALA A 547 -2.61 -18.06 -25.69
C ALA A 547 -2.26 -18.28 -27.17
N ASN A 548 -1.20 -17.63 -27.65
CA ASN A 548 -0.68 -17.82 -29.00
C ASN A 548 -0.09 -19.23 -29.19
N ALA A 549 0.58 -19.77 -28.17
CA ALA A 549 1.09 -21.14 -28.21
C ALA A 549 -0.05 -22.17 -28.21
N VAL A 550 -1.11 -21.96 -27.42
CA VAL A 550 -2.33 -22.77 -27.44
C VAL A 550 -2.99 -22.73 -28.82
N TYR A 551 -3.13 -21.53 -29.41
CA TYR A 551 -3.61 -21.39 -30.79
C TYR A 551 -2.73 -22.13 -31.79
N ASN A 552 -1.41 -22.04 -31.67
CA ASN A 552 -0.48 -22.75 -32.54
C ASN A 552 -0.63 -24.28 -32.42
N ALA A 553 -0.87 -24.79 -31.20
CA ALA A 553 -1.04 -26.22 -30.95
C ALA A 553 -2.38 -26.77 -31.44
N THR A 554 -3.44 -25.96 -31.42
CA THR A 554 -4.83 -26.42 -31.62
C THR A 554 -5.51 -25.88 -32.88
N GLY A 555 -5.03 -24.76 -33.43
CA GLY A 555 -5.74 -23.96 -34.43
C GLY A 555 -6.92 -23.14 -33.86
N ILE A 556 -7.18 -23.16 -32.55
CA ILE A 556 -8.35 -22.55 -31.92
C ILE A 556 -7.97 -21.21 -31.27
N ARG A 557 -8.64 -20.12 -31.66
CA ARG A 557 -8.47 -18.81 -31.02
C ARG A 557 -9.47 -18.63 -29.87
N VAL A 558 -8.97 -18.64 -28.64
CA VAL A 558 -9.73 -18.21 -27.45
C VAL A 558 -9.31 -16.78 -27.09
N ARG A 559 -10.29 -15.88 -26.92
CA ARG A 559 -10.05 -14.45 -26.60
C ARG A 559 -10.54 -14.06 -25.21
N GLU A 560 -11.24 -14.97 -24.54
CA GLU A 560 -11.76 -14.79 -23.20
C GLU A 560 -10.96 -15.65 -22.23
N TYR A 561 -10.10 -15.01 -21.45
CA TYR A 561 -9.30 -15.66 -20.41
C TYR A 561 -10.17 -16.03 -19.20
N PRO A 562 -9.71 -16.99 -18.36
CA PRO A 562 -8.61 -17.92 -18.63
C PRO A 562 -8.94 -18.90 -19.77
N ILE A 563 -7.93 -19.43 -20.45
CA ILE A 563 -8.08 -20.37 -21.58
C ILE A 563 -8.21 -21.79 -21.02
N THR A 564 -9.35 -22.03 -20.40
CA THR A 564 -9.72 -23.31 -19.80
C THR A 564 -10.17 -24.31 -20.86
N LEU A 565 -10.09 -25.61 -20.52
CA LEU A 565 -10.34 -26.71 -21.46
C LEU A 565 -11.74 -26.69 -22.08
N ASP A 566 -12.75 -26.24 -21.32
CA ASP A 566 -14.15 -26.16 -21.74
C ASP A 566 -14.36 -25.19 -22.91
N LYS A 567 -13.48 -24.20 -23.06
CA LYS A 567 -13.53 -23.21 -24.16
C LYS A 567 -12.99 -23.74 -25.49
N MET A 568 -12.38 -24.93 -25.49
CA MET A 568 -11.74 -25.54 -26.66
C MET A 568 -12.30 -26.92 -27.01
N LEU A 569 -12.86 -27.63 -26.03
CA LEU A 569 -13.21 -29.05 -26.12
C LEU A 569 -14.10 -29.41 -27.32
N ASP A 570 -15.02 -28.53 -27.71
CA ASP A 570 -15.95 -28.72 -28.83
C ASP A 570 -15.32 -28.64 -30.23
N LYS A 571 -14.05 -28.17 -30.31
CA LYS A 571 -13.33 -27.90 -31.56
C LYS A 571 -12.05 -28.73 -31.71
N LEU A 572 -11.74 -29.57 -30.72
CA LEU A 572 -10.57 -30.44 -30.78
C LEU A 572 -10.77 -31.58 -31.80
N PRO A 573 -9.68 -32.20 -32.28
CA PRO A 573 -9.77 -33.32 -33.21
C PRO A 573 -10.62 -34.47 -32.65
N PRO A 574 -11.33 -35.21 -33.51
CA PRO A 574 -12.05 -36.40 -33.07
C PRO A 574 -11.07 -37.43 -32.51
N MET A 575 -11.44 -38.09 -31.41
CA MET A 575 -10.68 -39.22 -30.87
C MET A 575 -10.68 -40.36 -31.91
N ILE A 576 -9.49 -40.80 -32.30
CA ILE A 576 -9.27 -41.94 -33.22
C ILE A 576 -9.37 -43.25 -32.46
#